data_AF-A0A6P4YUY9-F1
#
_entry.id   AF-A0A6P4YUY9-F1
#
_cell.length_a   1.000
_cell.length_b   1.000
_cell.length_c   1.000
_cell.angle_alpha   90.00
_cell.angle_beta   90.00
_cell.angle_gamma   90.00
#
_symmetry.space_group_name_H-M   'P 1'
#
loop_
_entity.id
_entity.type
_entity.pdbx_description
1 polymer ?
#
loop_
_entity_poly.entity_id
_entity_poly.type
_entity_poly.pdbx_seq_one_letter_code
_entity_poly.pdbx_strand_id
1 'polypeptide(L)'
;MYIQSVCFTCTRTEFIESCGRQLERDYPGLTVEPFGGLYMDGVRHAAAREEAKLFLFLGSSFSNIPLREQGKMLQEIRVNLKAADRFVLGLDMNTDRETLLQAYGKQWAPIWRDNLINRFNKDFEGDMDAEKFEYNVDFVENPADGDTPSYVVTYLSSSDKQRVHFETLGLDIDFEDGEKIYFYEGPNTSCKWNLGQVRRLVEKSGFAVDAYWTNDEDNYCVFCLEPTDFPPI
;
A
#
# COMPACT_ATOMS: atom_id res chain seq x y z
N MET A 1 15.17 -6.04 -6.58
CA MET A 1 14.55 -6.28 -5.26
C MET A 1 14.20 -4.92 -4.67
N TYR A 2 12.91 -4.56 -4.64
CA TYR A 2 12.44 -3.29 -4.09
C TYR A 2 12.00 -3.50 -2.63
N ILE A 3 12.65 -2.80 -1.70
CA ILE A 3 12.29 -2.78 -0.28
C ILE A 3 11.73 -1.38 0.00
N GLN A 4 10.44 -1.29 0.33
CA GLN A 4 9.91 -0.07 0.94
C GLN A 4 10.25 -0.10 2.43
N SER A 5 11.14 0.78 2.84
CA SER A 5 11.37 1.15 4.24
C SER A 5 11.22 2.66 4.33
N VAL A 6 10.45 3.12 5.32
CA VAL A 6 10.27 4.54 5.60
C VAL A 6 11.44 4.98 6.49
N CYS A 7 12.44 5.63 5.90
CA CYS A 7 13.54 6.26 6.62
C CYS A 7 13.17 7.72 6.93
N PHE A 8 13.13 8.10 8.21
CA PHE A 8 12.64 9.41 8.66
C PHE A 8 13.68 10.56 8.57
N THR A 9 14.90 10.30 8.07
CA THR A 9 16.00 11.29 8.08
C THR A 9 16.71 11.48 6.73
N CYS A 10 16.34 10.73 5.69
CA CYS A 10 16.95 10.80 4.36
C CYS A 10 15.91 11.27 3.34
N THR A 11 16.32 12.00 2.29
CA THR A 11 15.42 12.14 1.14
C THR A 11 15.13 10.75 0.55
N ARG A 12 13.93 10.54 -0.01
CA ARG A 12 13.52 9.24 -0.56
C ARG A 12 14.55 8.69 -1.56
N THR A 13 15.19 9.56 -2.33
CA THR A 13 16.24 9.20 -3.30
C THR A 13 17.52 8.72 -2.63
N GLU A 14 18.06 9.47 -1.67
CA GLU A 14 19.29 9.08 -0.94
C GLU A 14 19.11 7.74 -0.21
N PHE A 15 17.92 7.49 0.34
CA PHE A 15 17.60 6.21 0.96
C PHE A 15 17.69 5.05 -0.04
N ILE A 16 17.03 5.15 -1.19
CA ILE A 16 17.03 4.11 -2.24
C ILE A 16 18.46 3.88 -2.76
N GLU A 17 19.23 4.94 -2.98
CA GLU A 17 20.63 4.81 -3.39
C GLU A 17 21.50 4.12 -2.32
N SER A 18 21.25 4.41 -1.04
CA SER A 18 21.98 3.78 0.07
C SER A 18 21.69 2.28 0.14
N CYS A 19 20.43 1.87 -0.04
CA CYS A 19 20.04 0.47 -0.14
C CYS A 19 20.68 -0.20 -1.35
N GLY A 20 20.74 0.48 -2.50
CA GLY A 20 21.40 -0.03 -3.70
C GLY A 20 22.88 -0.35 -3.46
N ARG A 21 23.62 0.61 -2.88
CA ARG A 21 25.03 0.41 -2.51
C ARG A 21 25.23 -0.71 -1.50
N GLN A 22 24.30 -0.89 -0.56
CA GLN A 22 24.37 -1.98 0.41
C GLN A 22 24.18 -3.33 -0.29
N LEU A 23 23.18 -3.47 -1.16
CA LEU A 23 22.92 -4.70 -1.89
C LEU A 23 24.10 -5.12 -2.78
N GLU A 24 24.75 -4.18 -3.47
CA GLU A 24 25.94 -4.50 -4.28
C GLU A 24 27.13 -4.99 -3.43
N ARG A 25 27.24 -4.53 -2.18
CA ARG A 25 28.27 -5.01 -1.24
C ARG A 25 27.95 -6.40 -0.73
N ASP A 26 26.68 -6.65 -0.39
CA ASP A 26 26.23 -7.92 0.19
C ASP A 26 26.20 -9.05 -0.85
N TYR A 27 26.04 -8.72 -2.14
CA TYR A 27 25.94 -9.68 -3.24
C TYR A 27 26.92 -9.36 -4.39
N PRO A 28 28.17 -9.84 -4.33
CA PRO A 28 29.15 -9.63 -5.39
C PRO A 28 28.65 -10.11 -6.76
N GLY A 29 28.66 -9.22 -7.76
CA GLY A 29 28.17 -9.50 -9.12
C GLY A 29 26.71 -9.08 -9.36
N LEU A 30 25.99 -8.65 -8.32
CA LEU A 30 24.70 -7.97 -8.48
C LEU A 30 24.96 -6.53 -8.96
N THR A 31 24.28 -6.13 -10.04
CA THR A 31 24.20 -4.71 -10.45
C THR A 31 22.89 -4.15 -9.95
N VAL A 32 22.92 -3.02 -9.25
CA VAL A 32 21.71 -2.36 -8.75
C VAL A 32 21.55 -1.00 -9.42
N GLU A 33 20.38 -0.78 -10.01
CA GLU A 33 19.97 0.50 -10.58
C GLU A 33 18.85 1.08 -9.70
N PRO A 34 19.16 2.00 -8.77
CA PRO A 34 18.14 2.66 -7.95
C PRO A 34 17.23 3.52 -8.84
N PHE A 35 15.92 3.37 -8.71
CA PHE A 35 14.94 4.21 -9.41
C PHE A 35 14.03 4.90 -8.40
N GLY A 36 14.11 6.24 -8.38
CA GLY A 36 13.30 7.12 -7.55
C GLY A 36 12.08 7.62 -8.32
N GLY A 37 10.90 7.10 -8.01
CA GLY A 37 9.65 7.47 -8.67
C GLY A 37 8.47 6.71 -8.08
N LEU A 38 7.30 6.81 -8.72
CA LEU A 38 6.15 5.99 -8.36
C LEU A 38 6.37 4.55 -8.83
N TYR A 39 5.71 3.60 -8.18
CA TYR A 39 5.86 2.17 -8.50
C TYR A 39 5.58 1.88 -9.98
N MET A 40 4.50 2.44 -10.54
CA MET A 40 4.16 2.22 -11.95
C MET A 40 5.16 2.86 -12.92
N ASP A 41 5.83 3.94 -12.54
CA ASP A 41 6.91 4.51 -13.36
C ASP A 41 8.10 3.55 -13.40
N GLY A 42 8.42 2.93 -12.27
CA GLY A 42 9.46 1.90 -12.19
C GLY A 42 9.11 0.64 -12.99
N VAL A 43 7.84 0.22 -12.98
CA VAL A 43 7.36 -0.89 -13.81
C VAL A 43 7.55 -0.58 -15.29
N ARG A 44 7.12 0.60 -15.76
CA ARG A 44 7.28 1.02 -17.16
C ARG A 44 8.75 1.18 -17.57
N HIS A 45 9.59 1.71 -16.68
CA HIS A 45 11.04 1.80 -16.89
C HIS A 45 11.67 0.42 -17.06
N ALA A 46 11.35 -0.52 -16.17
CA ALA A 46 11.87 -1.88 -16.25
C ALA A 46 11.29 -2.67 -17.43
N ALA A 47 10.08 -2.37 -17.89
CA ALA A 47 9.45 -3.01 -19.03
C ALA A 47 10.22 -2.82 -20.35
N ALA A 48 11.02 -1.75 -20.45
CA ALA A 48 11.89 -1.50 -21.60
C ALA A 48 13.07 -2.49 -21.71
N ARG A 49 13.30 -3.33 -20.69
CA ARG A 49 14.38 -4.32 -20.68
C ARG A 49 13.97 -5.60 -21.40
N GLU A 50 14.92 -6.20 -22.12
CA GLU A 50 14.67 -7.41 -22.91
C GLU A 50 14.73 -8.69 -22.08
N GLU A 51 15.49 -8.69 -20.98
CA GLU A 51 15.66 -9.84 -20.11
C GLU A 51 14.36 -10.22 -19.39
N ALA A 52 14.25 -11.48 -18.96
CA ALA A 52 13.15 -11.93 -18.12
C ALA A 52 13.19 -11.22 -16.75
N LYS A 53 12.03 -10.78 -16.29
CA LYS A 53 11.86 -9.91 -15.12
C LYS A 53 11.01 -10.58 -14.06
N LEU A 54 11.42 -10.38 -12.81
CA LEU A 54 10.63 -10.70 -11.63
C LEU A 54 10.27 -9.40 -10.92
N PHE A 55 9.02 -8.96 -11.08
CA PHE A 55 8.48 -7.80 -10.36
C PHE A 55 8.06 -8.22 -8.95
N LEU A 56 8.45 -7.47 -7.93
CA LEU A 56 8.14 -7.77 -6.53
C LEU A 56 7.31 -6.64 -5.92
N PHE A 57 6.14 -6.96 -5.39
CA PHE A 57 5.31 -6.05 -4.60
C PHE A 57 4.94 -6.75 -3.29
N LEU A 58 5.78 -6.52 -2.29
CA LEU A 58 5.77 -7.26 -1.02
C LEU A 58 5.23 -6.40 0.13
N GLY A 59 5.09 -7.02 1.31
CA GLY A 59 4.71 -6.34 2.55
C GLY A 59 3.25 -5.90 2.60
N SER A 60 2.34 -6.54 1.84
CA SER A 60 0.90 -6.22 1.84
C SER A 60 0.58 -4.77 1.40
N SER A 61 1.54 -4.08 0.79
CA SER A 61 1.36 -2.68 0.38
C SER A 61 0.31 -2.53 -0.74
N PHE A 62 0.06 -3.59 -1.50
CA PHE A 62 -1.06 -3.66 -2.45
C PHE A 62 -2.43 -3.51 -1.76
N SER A 63 -2.55 -4.01 -0.52
CA SER A 63 -3.79 -3.94 0.26
C SER A 63 -4.19 -2.51 0.63
N ASN A 64 -3.26 -1.54 0.48
CA ASN A 64 -3.50 -0.12 0.70
C ASN A 64 -4.00 0.64 -0.54
N ILE A 65 -4.02 -0.01 -1.71
CA ILE A 65 -4.60 0.57 -2.92
C ILE A 65 -6.13 0.52 -2.78
N PRO A 66 -6.86 1.60 -3.13
CA PRO A 66 -8.31 1.57 -3.11
C PRO A 66 -8.86 0.39 -3.89
N LEU A 67 -9.85 -0.30 -3.31
CA LEU A 67 -10.48 -1.48 -3.90
C LEU A 67 -10.84 -1.31 -5.38
N ARG A 68 -11.38 -0.14 -5.75
CA ARG A 68 -11.78 0.19 -7.14
C ARG A 68 -10.61 0.31 -8.13
N GLU A 69 -9.39 0.52 -7.64
CA GLU A 69 -8.18 0.73 -8.45
C GLU A 69 -7.27 -0.52 -8.50
N GLN A 70 -7.44 -1.47 -7.58
CA GLN A 70 -6.61 -2.68 -7.49
C GLN A 70 -6.57 -3.49 -8.79
N GLY A 71 -7.74 -3.78 -9.37
CA GLY A 71 -7.82 -4.49 -10.65
C GLY A 71 -7.16 -3.73 -11.80
N LYS A 72 -7.37 -2.41 -11.88
CA LYS A 72 -6.74 -1.57 -12.91
C LYS A 72 -5.22 -1.55 -12.77
N MET A 73 -4.70 -1.44 -11.55
CA MET A 73 -3.26 -1.47 -11.32
C MET A 73 -2.66 -2.82 -11.73
N LEU A 74 -3.31 -3.94 -11.41
CA LEU A 74 -2.87 -5.26 -11.86
C LEU A 74 -2.90 -5.37 -13.39
N GLN A 75 -3.97 -4.90 -14.05
CA GLN A 75 -4.05 -4.86 -15.51
C GLN A 75 -2.93 -4.01 -16.12
N GLU A 76 -2.60 -2.88 -15.50
CA GLU A 76 -1.51 -2.02 -15.95
C GLU A 76 -0.13 -2.67 -15.75
N ILE A 77 0.09 -3.38 -14.64
CA ILE A 77 1.29 -4.20 -14.47
C ILE A 77 1.33 -5.26 -15.57
N ARG A 78 0.23 -5.98 -15.79
CA ARG A 78 0.12 -7.05 -16.77
C ARG A 78 0.54 -6.63 -18.18
N VAL A 79 0.11 -5.45 -18.66
CA VAL A 79 0.48 -4.99 -20.02
C VAL A 79 1.97 -4.69 -20.18
N ASN A 80 2.72 -4.56 -19.08
CA ASN A 80 4.16 -4.33 -19.07
C ASN A 80 4.99 -5.62 -18.94
N LEU A 81 4.35 -6.79 -18.84
CA LEU A 81 5.02 -8.08 -18.69
C LEU A 81 4.97 -8.91 -19.99
N LYS A 82 6.09 -9.56 -20.31
CA LYS A 82 6.23 -10.60 -21.35
C LYS A 82 5.95 -11.97 -20.76
N ALA A 83 5.71 -12.99 -21.60
CA ALA A 83 5.36 -14.34 -21.16
C ALA A 83 6.35 -15.00 -20.16
N ALA A 84 7.65 -14.67 -20.28
CA ALA A 84 8.69 -15.17 -19.40
C ALA A 84 8.82 -14.39 -18.08
N ASP A 85 8.11 -13.26 -17.94
CA ASP A 85 8.15 -12.45 -16.73
C ASP A 85 7.22 -13.05 -15.65
N ARG A 86 7.46 -12.64 -14.40
CA ARG A 86 6.64 -13.02 -13.25
C ARG A 86 6.38 -11.81 -12.37
N PHE A 87 5.21 -11.80 -11.73
CA PHE A 87 4.85 -10.82 -10.72
C PHE A 87 4.64 -11.51 -9.37
N VAL A 88 5.42 -11.13 -8.37
CA VAL A 88 5.32 -11.67 -7.01
C VAL A 88 4.62 -10.68 -6.12
N LEU A 89 3.47 -11.09 -5.59
CA LEU A 89 2.58 -10.27 -4.80
C LEU A 89 2.46 -10.84 -3.39
N GLY A 90 2.83 -10.06 -2.38
CA GLY A 90 2.67 -10.43 -0.97
C GLY A 90 1.45 -9.77 -0.34
N LEU A 91 0.54 -10.56 0.24
CA LEU A 91 -0.74 -10.12 0.79
C LEU A 91 -0.97 -10.66 2.21
N ASP A 92 -1.56 -9.83 3.07
CA ASP A 92 -2.13 -10.31 4.33
C ASP A 92 -3.43 -11.07 4.08
N MET A 93 -3.52 -12.24 4.70
CA MET A 93 -4.67 -13.13 4.65
C MET A 93 -5.52 -13.08 5.94
N ASN A 94 -5.05 -12.36 6.97
CA ASN A 94 -5.66 -12.35 8.29
C ASN A 94 -7.02 -11.64 8.31
N THR A 95 -8.10 -12.35 8.62
CA THR A 95 -9.44 -11.77 8.80
C THR A 95 -9.92 -11.76 10.26
N ASP A 96 -9.09 -12.18 11.22
CA ASP A 96 -9.48 -12.17 12.62
C ASP A 96 -9.61 -10.73 13.14
N ARG A 97 -10.84 -10.33 13.44
CA ARG A 97 -11.17 -8.95 13.81
C ARG A 97 -10.39 -8.49 15.04
N GLU A 98 -10.27 -9.32 16.07
CA GLU A 98 -9.60 -8.92 17.30
C GLU A 98 -8.11 -8.70 17.07
N THR A 99 -7.44 -9.65 16.41
CA THR A 99 -6.02 -9.55 16.03
C THR A 99 -5.77 -8.33 15.15
N LEU A 100 -6.66 -8.03 14.19
CA LEU A 100 -6.54 -6.86 13.33
C LEU A 100 -6.72 -5.55 14.11
N LEU A 101 -7.74 -5.45 14.97
CA LEU A 101 -7.95 -4.26 15.78
C LEU A 101 -6.83 -4.04 16.79
N GLN A 102 -6.22 -5.11 17.29
CA GLN A 102 -4.99 -5.02 18.07
C GLN A 102 -3.83 -4.57 17.18
N ALA A 103 -3.61 -5.19 16.02
CA ALA A 103 -2.49 -4.88 15.13
C ALA A 103 -2.53 -3.45 14.56
N TYR A 104 -3.71 -2.88 14.35
CA TYR A 104 -3.89 -1.50 13.87
C TYR A 104 -4.28 -0.52 14.98
N GLY A 105 -4.41 -0.99 16.22
CA GLY A 105 -5.03 -0.26 17.32
C GLY A 105 -4.32 1.01 17.78
N LYS A 106 -4.83 1.55 18.90
CA LYS A 106 -4.44 2.87 19.43
C LYS A 106 -2.94 3.02 19.73
N GLN A 107 -2.17 1.94 19.88
CA GLN A 107 -0.73 2.05 20.12
C GLN A 107 0.02 2.75 18.97
N TRP A 108 -0.53 2.74 17.75
CA TRP A 108 0.05 3.45 16.61
C TRP A 108 -0.38 4.91 16.53
N ALA A 109 -1.39 5.32 17.31
CA ALA A 109 -1.99 6.65 17.22
C ALA A 109 -0.95 7.78 17.32
N PRO A 110 -0.02 7.80 18.30
CA PRO A 110 0.96 8.90 18.39
C PRO A 110 1.84 8.98 17.14
N ILE A 111 2.31 7.84 16.64
CA ILE A 111 3.19 7.81 15.47
C ILE A 111 2.41 8.23 14.22
N TRP A 112 1.17 7.77 14.05
CA TRP A 112 0.42 7.99 12.82
C TRP A 112 -0.23 9.38 12.77
N ARG A 113 -0.97 9.75 13.82
CA ARG A 113 -1.62 11.06 13.97
C ARG A 113 -0.58 12.16 13.96
N ASP A 114 0.41 12.09 14.86
CA ASP A 114 1.35 13.19 15.04
C ASP A 114 2.23 13.34 13.80
N ASN A 115 2.66 12.24 13.17
CA ASN A 115 3.45 12.35 11.94
C ASN A 115 2.68 13.04 10.82
N LEU A 116 1.40 12.69 10.60
CA LEU A 116 0.59 13.32 9.56
C LEU A 116 0.36 14.80 9.86
N ILE A 117 -0.11 15.11 11.06
CA ILE A 117 -0.41 16.49 11.46
C ILE A 117 0.84 17.36 11.45
N ASN A 118 1.95 16.87 12.01
CA ASN A 118 3.23 17.59 11.96
C ASN A 118 3.69 17.79 10.51
N ARG A 119 3.44 16.83 9.61
CA ARG A 119 3.78 16.97 8.20
C ARG A 119 2.94 18.04 7.53
N PHE A 120 1.63 18.07 7.75
CA PHE A 120 0.74 19.11 7.21
C PHE A 120 1.13 20.49 7.73
N ASN A 121 1.33 20.63 9.04
CA ASN A 121 1.73 21.90 9.64
C ASN A 121 3.09 22.37 9.10
N LYS A 122 4.05 21.46 8.94
CA LYS A 122 5.38 21.79 8.43
C LYS A 122 5.40 22.16 6.95
N ASP A 123 4.70 21.39 6.11
CA ASP A 123 4.78 21.54 4.65
C ASP A 123 3.89 22.68 4.13
N PHE A 124 2.81 23.02 4.85
CA PHE A 124 1.81 24.01 4.41
C PHE A 124 1.58 25.16 5.40
N GLU A 125 2.46 25.30 6.39
CA GLU A 125 2.32 26.31 7.46
C GLU A 125 0.94 26.22 8.13
N GLY A 126 0.53 24.99 8.43
CA GLY A 126 -0.74 24.67 9.07
C GLY A 126 -0.72 24.86 10.59
N ASP A 127 -1.89 25.09 11.17
CA ASP A 127 -2.09 25.27 12.61
C ASP A 127 -2.89 24.13 13.28
N MET A 128 -2.88 22.92 12.68
CA MET A 128 -3.58 21.76 13.24
C MET A 128 -3.06 21.42 14.65
N ASP A 129 -3.96 21.31 15.62
CA ASP A 129 -3.66 20.81 16.96
C ASP A 129 -3.86 19.29 17.03
N ALA A 130 -2.76 18.53 17.14
CA ALA A 130 -2.80 17.07 17.16
C ALA A 130 -3.67 16.50 18.29
N GLU A 131 -3.79 17.18 19.42
CA GLU A 131 -4.61 16.71 20.54
C GLU A 131 -6.11 16.79 20.26
N LYS A 132 -6.52 17.54 19.21
CA LYS A 132 -7.91 17.64 18.77
C LYS A 132 -8.31 16.62 17.70
N PHE A 133 -7.42 15.67 17.39
CA PHE A 133 -7.70 14.60 16.45
C PHE A 133 -7.50 13.24 17.10
N GLU A 134 -8.49 12.38 16.93
CA GLU A 134 -8.46 11.01 17.45
C GLU A 134 -8.18 10.02 16.33
N TYR A 135 -7.22 9.12 16.55
CA TYR A 135 -6.96 8.01 15.64
C TYR A 135 -7.97 6.88 15.85
N ASN A 136 -8.62 6.49 14.76
CA ASN A 136 -9.68 5.51 14.75
C ASN A 136 -9.39 4.39 13.75
N VAL A 137 -9.91 3.22 14.09
CA VAL A 137 -9.77 1.98 13.32
C VAL A 137 -11.11 1.29 13.25
N ASP A 138 -11.64 1.14 12.04
CA ASP A 138 -12.83 0.35 11.76
C ASP A 138 -12.43 -0.95 11.04
N PHE A 139 -13.21 -2.01 11.22
CA PHE A 139 -13.10 -3.23 10.44
C PHE A 139 -14.41 -3.49 9.70
N VAL A 140 -14.32 -3.53 8.37
CA VAL A 140 -15.42 -3.84 7.47
C VAL A 140 -15.27 -5.29 7.01
N GLU A 141 -16.22 -6.11 7.43
CA GLU A 141 -16.28 -7.51 7.06
C GLU A 141 -17.14 -7.68 5.80
N ASN A 142 -16.59 -8.37 4.80
CA ASN A 142 -17.28 -8.74 3.56
C ASN A 142 -17.43 -10.27 3.48
N PRO A 143 -18.44 -10.78 2.76
CA PRO A 143 -18.62 -12.22 2.57
C PRO A 143 -17.40 -12.88 1.92
N ALA A 144 -16.95 -14.01 2.47
CA ALA A 144 -15.76 -14.71 1.98
C ALA A 144 -15.92 -15.28 0.56
N ASP A 145 -17.15 -15.56 0.14
CA ASP A 145 -17.53 -16.01 -1.20
C ASP A 145 -17.67 -14.86 -2.21
N GLY A 146 -17.76 -13.61 -1.74
CA GLY A 146 -17.80 -12.41 -2.58
C GLY A 146 -16.42 -12.00 -3.12
N ASP A 147 -16.41 -11.11 -4.12
CA ASP A 147 -15.17 -10.60 -4.74
C ASP A 147 -14.47 -9.51 -3.90
N THR A 148 -15.19 -8.82 -3.03
CA THR A 148 -14.65 -7.75 -2.20
C THR A 148 -14.02 -8.34 -0.94
N PRO A 149 -12.71 -8.13 -0.68
CA PRO A 149 -12.08 -8.57 0.55
C PRO A 149 -12.61 -7.79 1.76
N SER A 150 -12.50 -8.36 2.95
CA SER A 150 -12.64 -7.60 4.19
C SER A 150 -11.48 -6.61 4.32
N TYR A 151 -11.65 -5.51 5.05
CA TYR A 151 -10.59 -4.52 5.20
C TYR A 151 -10.66 -3.75 6.50
N VAL A 152 -9.48 -3.34 6.96
CA VAL A 152 -9.35 -2.34 8.04
C VAL A 152 -9.42 -0.95 7.42
N VAL A 153 -10.09 0.00 8.08
CA VAL A 153 -10.08 1.42 7.72
C VAL A 153 -9.45 2.20 8.85
N THR A 154 -8.49 3.07 8.52
CA THR A 154 -7.87 3.99 9.49
C THR A 154 -8.18 5.43 9.12
N TYR A 155 -8.50 6.26 10.10
CA TYR A 155 -8.83 7.66 9.89
C TYR A 155 -8.61 8.48 11.17
N LEU A 156 -8.57 9.80 11.02
CA LEU A 156 -8.67 10.70 12.16
C LEU A 156 -10.12 11.21 12.29
N SER A 157 -10.59 11.49 13.50
CA SER A 157 -11.81 12.27 13.71
C SER A 157 -11.49 13.52 14.51
N SER A 158 -12.15 14.63 14.16
CA SER A 158 -12.11 15.83 15.00
C SER A 158 -12.79 15.54 16.34
N SER A 159 -12.20 15.98 17.45
CA SER A 159 -12.79 15.83 18.79
C SER A 159 -13.67 17.02 19.21
N ASP A 160 -13.67 18.09 18.42
CA ASP A 160 -14.50 19.28 18.63
C ASP A 160 -14.79 20.00 17.29
N LYS A 161 -15.64 21.02 17.35
CA LYS A 161 -15.77 21.96 16.24
C LYS A 161 -14.56 22.91 16.22
N GLN A 162 -13.82 22.92 15.13
CA GLN A 162 -12.59 23.71 14.99
C GLN A 162 -12.36 24.17 13.56
N ARG A 163 -11.56 25.22 13.41
CA ARG A 163 -11.05 25.69 12.12
C ARG A 163 -9.54 25.50 12.09
N VAL A 164 -9.05 24.96 10.99
CA VAL A 164 -7.62 24.83 10.68
C VAL A 164 -7.31 25.72 9.49
N HIS A 165 -6.24 26.50 9.59
CA HIS A 165 -5.71 27.34 8.54
C HIS A 165 -4.41 26.75 7.99
N PHE A 166 -4.27 26.72 6.67
CA PHE A 166 -3.03 26.39 5.96
C PHE A 166 -2.54 27.60 5.15
N GLU A 167 -1.59 28.35 5.70
CA GLU A 167 -1.14 29.65 5.15
C GLU A 167 -0.59 29.50 3.72
N THR A 168 0.27 28.51 3.48
CA THR A 168 0.87 28.30 2.14
C THR A 168 -0.19 28.02 1.06
N LEU A 169 -1.35 27.48 1.46
CA LEU A 169 -2.46 27.16 0.56
C LEU A 169 -3.51 28.27 0.51
N GLY A 170 -3.50 29.23 1.44
CA GLY A 170 -4.58 30.20 1.64
C GLY A 170 -5.93 29.52 1.89
N LEU A 171 -5.92 28.41 2.63
CA LEU A 171 -7.07 27.52 2.81
C LEU A 171 -7.49 27.44 4.27
N ASP A 172 -8.76 27.71 4.53
CA ASP A 172 -9.42 27.38 5.80
C ASP A 172 -10.25 26.11 5.64
N ILE A 173 -10.13 25.19 6.61
CA ILE A 173 -10.97 24.01 6.72
C ILE A 173 -11.70 24.06 8.06
N ASP A 174 -13.02 24.05 8.01
CA ASP A 174 -13.88 23.90 9.18
C ASP A 174 -14.18 22.41 9.40
N PHE A 175 -13.94 21.93 10.62
CA PHE A 175 -14.31 20.59 11.06
C PHE A 175 -15.45 20.67 12.06
N GLU A 176 -16.46 19.82 11.90
CA GLU A 176 -17.46 19.55 12.93
C GLU A 176 -16.97 18.49 13.92
N ASP A 177 -17.60 18.44 15.10
CA ASP A 177 -17.33 17.39 16.10
C ASP A 177 -17.60 15.98 15.52
N GLY A 178 -16.62 15.09 15.65
CA GLY A 178 -16.65 13.73 15.11
C GLY A 178 -16.41 13.63 13.60
N GLU A 179 -16.14 14.73 12.89
CA GLU A 179 -15.92 14.70 11.45
C GLU A 179 -14.70 13.86 11.08
N LYS A 180 -14.88 12.89 10.16
CA LYS A 180 -13.86 11.93 9.74
C LYS A 180 -12.94 12.52 8.67
N ILE A 181 -11.64 12.35 8.86
CA ILE A 181 -10.59 12.77 7.96
C ILE A 181 -9.89 11.53 7.41
N TYR A 182 -9.98 11.36 6.09
CA TYR A 182 -9.20 10.38 5.34
C TYR A 182 -8.09 11.09 4.59
N PHE A 183 -6.90 10.51 4.61
CA PHE A 183 -5.69 11.09 4.00
C PHE A 183 -5.40 10.55 2.60
N TYR A 184 -6.40 9.92 1.99
CA TYR A 184 -6.40 9.42 0.62
C TYR A 184 -7.75 9.76 -0.02
N GLU A 185 -7.87 9.59 -1.33
CA GLU A 185 -9.17 9.70 -2.02
C GLU A 185 -10.12 8.55 -1.63
N GLY A 186 -10.80 8.75 -0.51
CA GLY A 186 -11.66 7.77 0.14
C GLY A 186 -10.99 7.12 1.36
N PRO A 187 -11.58 6.05 1.91
CA PRO A 187 -11.08 5.42 3.12
C PRO A 187 -9.67 4.85 2.95
N ASN A 188 -8.78 5.07 3.94
CA ASN A 188 -7.48 4.40 3.98
C ASN A 188 -7.69 2.94 4.37
N THR A 189 -7.85 2.09 3.36
CA THR A 189 -8.13 0.67 3.55
C THR A 189 -6.85 -0.13 3.66
N SER A 190 -6.86 -1.20 4.47
CA SER A 190 -5.91 -2.30 4.36
C SER A 190 -6.68 -3.61 4.20
N CYS A 191 -6.76 -4.07 2.96
CA CYS A 191 -7.48 -5.29 2.58
C CYS A 191 -6.85 -6.55 3.19
N LYS A 192 -7.73 -7.50 3.50
CA LYS A 192 -7.42 -8.82 4.05
C LYS A 192 -8.11 -9.87 3.20
N TRP A 193 -7.30 -10.74 2.63
CA TRP A 193 -7.72 -11.58 1.51
C TRP A 193 -7.94 -13.03 1.92
N ASN A 194 -8.76 -13.74 1.16
CA ASN A 194 -8.70 -15.19 1.10
C ASN A 194 -8.21 -15.67 -0.28
N LEU A 195 -7.76 -16.91 -0.37
CA LEU A 195 -7.20 -17.49 -1.61
C LEU A 195 -8.17 -17.39 -2.80
N GLY A 196 -9.47 -17.58 -2.57
CA GLY A 196 -10.49 -17.49 -3.63
C GLY A 196 -10.63 -16.08 -4.19
N GLN A 197 -10.64 -15.07 -3.30
CA GLN A 197 -10.69 -13.65 -3.69
C GLN A 197 -9.44 -13.23 -4.48
N VAL A 198 -8.24 -13.63 -4.02
CA VAL A 198 -7.00 -13.32 -4.74
C VAL A 198 -7.02 -13.94 -6.14
N ARG A 199 -7.37 -15.23 -6.26
CA ARG A 199 -7.47 -15.91 -7.57
C ARG A 199 -8.39 -15.17 -8.53
N ARG A 200 -9.62 -14.85 -8.10
CA ARG A 200 -10.58 -14.13 -8.94
C ARG A 200 -10.08 -12.74 -9.34
N LEU A 201 -9.43 -12.01 -8.43
CA LEU A 201 -8.86 -10.70 -8.73
C LEU A 201 -7.75 -10.79 -9.80
N VAL A 202 -6.79 -11.70 -9.61
CA VAL A 202 -5.63 -11.79 -10.51
C VAL A 202 -6.04 -12.35 -11.88
N GLU A 203 -6.95 -13.33 -11.93
CA GLU A 203 -7.51 -13.88 -13.18
C GLU A 203 -8.23 -12.81 -14.00
N LYS A 204 -9.12 -12.02 -13.37
CA LYS A 204 -9.78 -10.88 -14.03
C LYS A 204 -8.81 -9.79 -14.47
N SER A 205 -7.59 -9.80 -13.94
CA SER A 205 -6.54 -8.83 -14.27
C SER A 205 -5.51 -9.36 -15.28
N GLY A 206 -5.74 -10.55 -15.85
CA GLY A 206 -4.87 -11.15 -16.87
C GLY A 206 -3.66 -11.90 -16.29
N PHE A 207 -3.79 -12.48 -15.11
CA PHE A 207 -2.77 -13.35 -14.51
C PHE A 207 -3.34 -14.71 -14.14
N ALA A 208 -2.48 -15.73 -14.16
CA ALA A 208 -2.71 -16.99 -13.46
C ALA A 208 -1.80 -17.07 -12.22
N VAL A 209 -2.24 -17.83 -11.22
CA VAL A 209 -1.40 -18.17 -10.07
C VAL A 209 -0.52 -19.36 -10.44
N ASP A 210 0.77 -19.11 -10.66
CA ASP A 210 1.78 -20.14 -10.96
C ASP A 210 2.13 -20.92 -9.68
N ALA A 211 2.37 -20.19 -8.59
CA ALA A 211 2.62 -20.76 -7.26
C ALA A 211 2.19 -19.81 -6.15
N TYR A 212 2.03 -20.32 -4.93
CA TYR A 212 1.90 -19.50 -3.74
C TYR A 212 2.53 -20.17 -2.53
N TRP A 213 2.99 -19.35 -1.58
CA TRP A 213 3.60 -19.80 -0.32
C TRP A 213 3.01 -19.01 0.84
N THR A 214 2.86 -19.68 1.96
CA THR A 214 2.23 -19.15 3.17
C THR A 214 3.13 -19.42 4.38
N ASN A 215 2.99 -18.62 5.43
CA ASN A 215 3.66 -18.88 6.72
C ASN A 215 2.87 -19.93 7.53
N ASP A 216 3.46 -20.44 8.61
CA ASP A 216 2.85 -21.48 9.46
C ASP A 216 1.48 -21.08 10.05
N GLU A 217 1.20 -19.78 10.16
CA GLU A 217 -0.05 -19.23 10.70
C GLU A 217 -1.11 -18.96 9.60
N ASP A 218 -0.78 -19.20 8.34
CA ASP A 218 -1.64 -18.95 7.17
C ASP A 218 -2.19 -17.53 7.02
N ASN A 219 -1.51 -16.55 7.64
CA ASN A 219 -1.98 -15.17 7.73
C ASN A 219 -1.22 -14.20 6.80
N TYR A 220 -0.19 -14.67 6.11
CA TYR A 220 0.52 -13.95 5.06
C TYR A 220 0.86 -14.87 3.90
N CYS A 221 0.52 -14.48 2.67
CA CYS A 221 0.75 -15.27 1.48
C CYS A 221 1.53 -14.50 0.43
N VAL A 222 2.49 -15.16 -0.20
CA VAL A 222 3.24 -14.69 -1.36
C VAL A 222 2.78 -15.46 -2.58
N PHE A 223 2.24 -14.78 -3.57
CA PHE A 223 1.78 -15.35 -4.83
C PHE A 223 2.79 -15.06 -5.94
N CYS A 224 3.23 -16.09 -6.66
CA CYS A 224 3.90 -15.95 -7.95
C CYS A 224 2.85 -15.99 -9.05
N LEU A 225 2.73 -14.90 -9.79
CA LEU A 225 1.74 -14.71 -10.84
C LEU A 225 2.43 -14.72 -12.19
N GLU A 226 1.86 -15.48 -13.13
CA GLU A 226 2.28 -15.48 -14.51
C GLU A 226 1.30 -14.69 -15.40
N PRO A 227 1.80 -13.90 -16.36
CA PRO A 227 0.95 -13.14 -17.25
C PRO A 227 0.20 -14.09 -18.20
N THR A 228 -1.12 -14.00 -18.24
CA THR A 228 -1.98 -14.71 -19.19
C THR A 228 -2.62 -13.73 -20.15
N ASP A 229 -3.11 -14.19 -21.31
CA ASP A 229 -3.98 -13.35 -22.12
C ASP A 229 -5.19 -12.90 -21.30
N PHE A 230 -5.70 -11.70 -21.58
CA PHE A 230 -6.91 -11.23 -20.91
C PHE A 230 -8.06 -12.20 -21.24
N PRO A 231 -8.87 -12.60 -20.26
CA PRO A 231 -10.05 -13.38 -20.55
C PRO A 231 -10.92 -12.63 -21.58
N PRO A 232 -11.52 -13.33 -22.57
CA PRO A 232 -12.44 -12.68 -23.49
C PRO A 232 -13.58 -12.03 -22.71
N ILE A 233 -13.86 -10.76 -23.02
CA ILE A 233 -14.97 -9.97 -22.45
C ILE A 233 -16.31 -10.59 -22.81
#